data_AF-A0A939VU76-F1
#
_entry.id   AF-A0A939VU76-F1
#
_cell.length_a   1.000
_cell.length_b   1.000
_cell.length_c   1.000
_cell.angle_alpha   90.00
_cell.angle_beta   90.00
_cell.angle_gamma   90.00
#
_symmetry.space_group_name_H-M   'P 1'
#
loop_
_entity.id
_entity.type
_entity.pdbx_description
1 polymer ?
#
loop_
_entity_poly.entity_id
_entity_poly.type
_entity_poly.pdbx_seq_one_letter_code
_entity_poly.pdbx_strand_id
1 'polypeptide(L)'
;MWKEKLRKLIANGHLRRIPVGEWASLTEDDCKHLCEKALRNPPRMFSVASLAQKNLIRSDLAQGLLPGLRSEDIAGLTADEADILLSISAENRWTEYREYGQIVQKEQSDTKPATSEQIGRIRELIKAKHLHPLSGNTLLKISQLSAKRLIWKGEMNGRKN
;
A
#
# COMPACT_ATOMS: atom_id res chain seq x y z
N MET A 1 31.39 -8.02 20.46
CA MET A 1 30.59 -9.25 20.16
C MET A 1 29.07 -8.99 20.27
N TRP A 2 28.63 -8.26 21.29
CA TRP A 2 27.20 -8.01 21.57
C TRP A 2 26.46 -7.16 20.54
N LYS A 3 27.09 -6.11 19.99
CA LYS A 3 26.47 -5.28 18.93
C LYS A 3 26.05 -6.09 17.70
N GLU A 4 26.79 -7.13 17.35
CA GLU A 4 26.45 -7.99 16.20
C GLU A 4 25.26 -8.90 16.51
N LYS A 5 25.19 -9.45 17.73
CA LYS A 5 24.03 -10.21 18.22
C LYS A 5 22.78 -9.31 18.28
N LEU A 6 22.94 -8.07 18.75
CA LEU A 6 21.88 -7.08 18.81
C LEU A 6 21.36 -6.70 17.40
N ARG A 7 22.25 -6.55 16.40
CA ARG A 7 21.85 -6.34 15.00
C ARG A 7 20.98 -7.48 14.46
N LYS A 8 21.36 -8.74 14.74
CA LYS A 8 20.57 -9.91 14.31
C LYS A 8 19.18 -9.92 14.97
N LEU A 9 19.10 -9.56 16.26
CA LEU A 9 17.83 -9.48 16.98
C LEU A 9 16.92 -8.36 16.44
N ILE A 10 17.48 -7.21 16.09
CA ILE A 10 16.74 -6.13 15.41
C ILE A 10 16.30 -6.56 14.01
N ALA A 11 17.18 -7.20 13.25
CA ALA A 11 16.87 -7.69 11.90
C ALA A 11 15.72 -8.73 11.90
N ASN A 12 15.67 -9.57 12.94
CA ASN A 12 14.61 -10.56 13.13
C ASN A 12 13.36 -10.00 13.85
N GLY A 13 13.33 -8.69 14.15
CA GLY A 13 12.17 -8.01 14.72
C GLY A 13 11.92 -8.27 16.21
N HIS A 14 12.89 -8.80 16.97
CA HIS A 14 12.79 -8.95 18.43
C HIS A 14 12.89 -7.61 19.18
N LEU A 15 13.41 -6.58 18.52
CA LEU A 15 13.53 -5.23 19.05
C LEU A 15 13.22 -4.21 17.97
N ARG A 16 12.70 -3.05 18.39
CA ARG A 16 12.61 -1.87 17.54
C ARG A 16 13.99 -1.44 17.05
N ARG A 17 14.01 -0.77 15.90
CA ARG A 17 15.24 -0.17 15.35
C ARG A 17 15.76 0.92 16.30
N ILE A 18 17.06 0.90 16.57
CA ILE A 18 17.73 1.91 17.39
C ILE A 18 18.27 3.00 16.46
N PRO A 19 18.03 4.30 16.74
CA PRO A 19 18.59 5.41 15.96
C PRO A 19 20.12 5.37 15.91
N VAL A 20 20.71 5.88 14.83
CA VAL A 20 22.17 5.85 14.62
C VAL A 20 22.94 6.60 15.72
N GLY A 21 22.40 7.73 16.21
CA GLY A 21 23.00 8.49 17.30
C GLY A 21 23.06 7.70 18.61
N GLU A 22 21.95 7.05 18.99
CA GLU A 22 21.89 6.20 20.18
C GLU A 22 22.77 4.95 20.02
N TRP A 23 22.84 4.37 18.82
CA TRP A 23 23.65 3.18 18.53
C TRP A 23 25.16 3.41 18.77
N ALA A 24 25.64 4.60 18.43
CA ALA A 24 27.03 4.98 18.62
C ALA A 24 27.39 5.08 20.10
N SER A 25 26.47 5.55 20.94
CA SER A 25 26.67 5.73 22.39
C SER A 25 26.48 4.46 23.23
N LEU A 26 25.98 3.36 22.66
CA LEU A 26 25.75 2.11 23.42
C LEU A 26 27.07 1.49 23.90
N THR A 27 27.16 1.25 25.21
CA THR A 27 28.23 0.46 25.86
C THR A 27 28.01 -1.04 25.68
N GLU A 28 28.98 -1.88 26.06
CA GLU A 28 28.81 -3.34 26.00
C GLU A 28 27.74 -3.87 26.96
N ASP A 29 27.63 -3.29 28.16
CA ASP A 29 26.63 -3.69 29.15
C ASP A 29 25.22 -3.31 28.69
N ASP A 30 25.05 -2.13 28.08
CA ASP A 30 23.78 -1.73 27.45
C ASP A 30 23.38 -2.74 26.37
N CYS A 31 24.34 -3.13 25.52
CA CYS A 31 24.09 -4.09 24.44
C CYS A 31 23.67 -5.46 24.99
N LYS A 32 24.32 -5.92 26.07
CA LYS A 32 23.99 -7.18 26.73
C LYS A 32 22.57 -7.14 27.32
N HIS A 33 22.25 -6.09 28.06
CA HIS A 33 20.92 -5.90 28.65
C HIS A 33 19.82 -5.85 27.58
N LEU A 34 20.05 -5.12 26.48
CA LEU A 34 19.13 -5.05 25.36
C LEU A 34 18.94 -6.41 24.68
N CYS A 35 20.01 -7.20 24.51
CA CYS A 35 19.90 -8.57 23.96
C CYS A 35 19.07 -9.48 24.85
N GLU A 36 19.25 -9.43 26.17
CA GLU A 36 18.47 -10.23 27.13
C GLU A 36 16.99 -9.84 27.12
N LYS A 37 16.70 -8.54 27.01
CA LYS A 37 15.32 -8.05 26.87
C LYS A 37 14.69 -8.46 25.54
N ALA A 38 15.45 -8.42 24.44
CA ALA A 38 14.99 -8.81 23.10
C ALA A 38 14.50 -10.25 23.04
N LEU A 39 15.21 -11.17 23.71
CA LEU A 39 14.90 -12.60 23.69
C LEU A 39 13.57 -12.94 24.37
N ARG A 40 13.02 -12.02 25.19
CA ARG A 40 11.68 -12.16 25.78
C ARG A 40 10.57 -11.80 24.80
N ASN A 41 10.89 -11.09 23.72
CA ASN A 41 9.94 -10.74 22.69
C ASN A 41 9.92 -11.84 21.62
N PRO A 42 8.75 -12.25 21.13
CA PRO A 42 8.67 -13.15 20.00
C PRO A 42 9.31 -12.53 18.75
N PRO A 43 9.82 -13.35 17.81
CA PRO A 43 10.32 -12.86 16.53
C PRO A 43 9.23 -12.08 15.78
N ARG A 44 9.64 -11.12 14.93
CA ARG A 44 8.76 -10.24 14.12
C ARG A 44 7.91 -9.21 14.88
N MET A 45 7.86 -9.23 16.21
CA MET A 45 7.08 -8.28 17.03
C MET A 45 7.25 -6.81 16.65
N PHE A 46 8.47 -6.39 16.31
CA PHE A 46 8.79 -5.01 15.89
C PHE A 46 9.23 -4.91 14.43
N SER A 47 8.99 -5.97 13.64
CA SER A 47 9.28 -5.93 12.22
C SER A 47 8.36 -4.92 11.56
N VAL A 48 8.93 -4.02 10.77
CA VAL A 48 8.15 -2.99 10.06
C VAL A 48 7.47 -3.66 8.87
N ALA A 49 6.21 -3.31 8.60
CA ALA A 49 5.53 -3.78 7.40
C ALA A 49 6.33 -3.43 6.14
N SER A 50 6.45 -4.41 5.23
CA SER A 50 7.13 -4.24 3.96
C SER A 50 6.43 -3.19 3.09
N LEU A 51 7.17 -2.62 2.14
CA LEU A 51 6.57 -1.68 1.17
C LEU A 51 5.44 -2.35 0.37
N ALA A 52 5.57 -3.64 0.05
CA ALA A 52 4.55 -4.42 -0.64
C ALA A 52 3.26 -4.52 0.19
N GLN A 53 3.35 -4.90 1.47
CA GLN A 53 2.21 -4.93 2.38
C GLN A 53 1.56 -3.54 2.50
N LYS A 54 2.35 -2.49 2.69
CA LYS A 54 1.84 -1.10 2.79
C LYS A 54 1.11 -0.67 1.51
N ASN A 55 1.63 -1.03 0.34
CA ASN A 55 0.99 -0.71 -0.93
C ASN A 55 -0.32 -1.46 -1.13
N LEU A 56 -0.37 -2.74 -0.74
CA LEU A 56 -1.59 -3.54 -0.81
C LEU A 56 -2.67 -2.98 0.13
N ILE A 57 -2.31 -2.64 1.37
CA ILE A 57 -3.22 -2.00 2.34
C ILE A 57 -3.74 -0.65 1.82
N ARG A 58 -2.89 0.18 1.19
CA ARG A 58 -3.36 1.42 0.53
C ARG A 58 -4.39 1.15 -0.57
N SER A 59 -4.16 0.11 -1.37
CA SER A 59 -5.10 -0.29 -2.42
C SER A 59 -6.42 -0.76 -1.82
N ASP A 60 -6.40 -1.52 -0.73
CA ASP A 60 -7.59 -2.03 -0.06
C ASP A 60 -8.36 -0.92 0.66
N LEU A 61 -7.64 0.02 1.27
CA LEU A 61 -8.23 1.23 1.83
C LEU A 61 -8.94 2.07 0.76
N ALA A 62 -8.31 2.27 -0.40
CA ALA A 62 -8.92 3.00 -1.53
C ALA A 62 -10.16 2.31 -2.11
N GLN A 63 -10.29 1.00 -1.90
CA GLN A 63 -11.47 0.20 -2.27
C GLN A 63 -12.56 0.21 -1.19
N GLY A 64 -12.33 0.84 -0.04
CA GLY A 64 -13.27 0.88 1.09
C GLY A 64 -13.30 -0.41 1.92
N LEU A 65 -12.34 -1.32 1.74
CA LEU A 65 -12.31 -2.63 2.41
C LEU A 65 -11.81 -2.57 3.85
N LEU A 66 -11.30 -1.41 4.29
CA LEU A 66 -10.74 -1.19 5.62
C LEU A 66 -11.37 0.06 6.25
N PRO A 67 -12.67 0.00 6.61
CA PRO A 67 -13.36 1.14 7.20
C PRO A 67 -12.71 1.51 8.55
N GLY A 68 -12.50 2.81 8.76
CA GLY A 68 -11.91 3.35 9.99
C GLY A 68 -10.37 3.43 9.99
N LEU A 69 -9.68 2.78 9.06
CA LEU A 69 -8.24 2.94 8.87
C LEU A 69 -7.97 4.24 8.08
N ARG A 70 -6.98 5.05 8.50
CA ARG A 70 -6.57 6.24 7.75
C ARG A 70 -5.21 6.05 7.09
N SER A 71 -4.91 6.89 6.11
CA SER A 71 -3.66 6.77 5.33
C SER A 71 -2.41 7.01 6.19
N GLU A 72 -2.53 7.84 7.22
CA GLU A 72 -1.44 8.19 8.14
C GLU A 72 -1.03 6.99 9.00
N ASP A 73 -1.99 6.14 9.35
CA ASP A 73 -1.79 4.99 10.24
C ASP A 73 -0.91 3.91 9.56
N ILE A 74 -0.87 3.86 8.22
CA ILE A 74 -0.10 2.89 7.42
C ILE A 74 1.42 3.04 7.62
N ALA A 75 1.90 4.25 7.94
CA ALA A 75 3.33 4.51 8.07
C ALA A 75 3.96 3.71 9.22
N GLY A 76 3.23 3.59 10.34
CA GLY A 76 3.69 2.97 11.59
C GLY A 76 3.46 1.47 11.71
N LEU A 77 2.79 0.85 10.74
CA LEU A 77 2.41 -0.57 10.84
C LEU A 77 3.61 -1.49 11.01
N THR A 78 3.51 -2.37 11.99
CA THR A 78 4.29 -3.59 12.09
C THR A 78 3.83 -4.61 11.04
N ALA A 79 4.67 -5.59 10.73
CA ALA A 79 4.33 -6.63 9.77
C ALA A 79 3.13 -7.46 10.22
N ASP A 80 3.00 -7.73 11.52
CA ASP A 80 1.90 -8.52 12.07
C ASP A 80 0.57 -7.74 12.01
N GLU A 81 0.57 -6.44 12.34
CA GLU A 81 -0.61 -5.57 12.15
C GLU A 81 -1.00 -5.49 10.67
N ALA A 82 -0.01 -5.41 9.76
CA ALA A 82 -0.26 -5.43 8.34
C ALA A 82 -0.88 -6.76 7.87
N ASP A 83 -0.38 -7.89 8.36
CA ASP A 83 -0.92 -9.22 8.05
C ASP A 83 -2.37 -9.36 8.56
N ILE A 84 -2.68 -8.86 9.76
CA ILE A 84 -4.05 -8.80 10.30
C ILE A 84 -4.96 -7.95 9.41
N LEU A 85 -4.54 -6.73 9.06
CA LEU A 85 -5.32 -5.84 8.19
C LEU A 85 -5.59 -6.46 6.82
N LEU A 86 -4.63 -7.18 6.24
CA LEU A 86 -4.82 -7.89 4.98
C LEU A 86 -5.79 -9.07 5.10
N SER A 87 -5.83 -9.76 6.24
CA SER A 87 -6.85 -10.78 6.52
C SER A 87 -8.24 -10.15 6.59
N ILE A 88 -8.38 -9.05 7.34
CA ILE A 88 -9.63 -8.31 7.48
C ILE A 88 -10.09 -7.77 6.12
N SER A 89 -9.20 -7.19 5.30
CA SER A 89 -9.58 -6.70 3.98
C SER A 89 -10.00 -7.84 3.05
N ALA A 90 -9.36 -9.01 3.15
CA ALA A 90 -9.74 -10.19 2.39
C ALA A 90 -11.13 -10.70 2.80
N GLU A 91 -11.45 -10.75 4.10
CA GLU A 91 -12.79 -11.09 4.59
C GLU A 91 -13.82 -10.05 4.13
N ASN A 92 -13.47 -8.76 4.23
CA ASN A 92 -14.36 -7.67 3.82
C ASN A 92 -14.65 -7.62 2.32
N ARG A 93 -13.79 -8.22 1.47
CA ARG A 93 -14.12 -8.41 0.05
C ARG A 93 -15.34 -9.32 -0.16
N TRP A 94 -15.63 -10.19 0.79
CA TRP A 94 -16.72 -11.16 0.71
C TRP A 94 -17.92 -10.82 1.61
N THR A 95 -17.83 -9.82 2.49
CA THR A 95 -18.94 -9.45 3.40
C THR A 95 -19.95 -8.48 2.79
N GLU A 96 -19.59 -7.67 1.80
CA GLU A 96 -20.60 -7.10 0.90
C GLU A 96 -21.12 -8.25 0.03
N TYR A 97 -22.30 -8.79 0.36
CA TYR A 97 -22.99 -9.74 -0.52
C TYR A 97 -23.17 -9.11 -1.89
N ARG A 98 -22.27 -9.45 -2.81
CA ARG A 98 -22.43 -9.21 -4.24
C ARG A 98 -22.75 -10.56 -4.83
N GLU A 99 -23.94 -10.68 -5.41
CA GLU A 99 -24.26 -11.87 -6.19
C GLU A 99 -23.15 -12.08 -7.22
N TYR A 100 -22.74 -13.33 -7.45
CA TYR A 100 -21.72 -13.66 -8.45
C TYR A 100 -22.00 -12.98 -9.80
N GLY A 101 -23.28 -12.87 -10.17
CA GLY A 101 -23.73 -12.13 -11.36
C GLY A 101 -23.32 -10.66 -11.37
N GLN A 102 -23.37 -9.95 -10.24
CA GLN A 102 -22.95 -8.55 -10.13
C GLN A 102 -21.44 -8.39 -10.30
N ILE A 103 -20.65 -9.33 -9.78
CA ILE A 103 -19.18 -9.35 -9.96
C ILE A 103 -18.86 -9.54 -11.44
N VAL A 104 -19.46 -10.54 -12.08
CA VAL A 104 -19.28 -10.82 -13.51
C VAL A 104 -19.73 -9.63 -14.36
N GLN A 105 -20.86 -9.00 -14.06
CA GLN A 105 -21.33 -7.81 -14.77
C GLN A 105 -20.36 -6.63 -14.63
N LYS A 106 -19.79 -6.43 -13.44
CA LYS A 106 -18.80 -5.38 -13.19
C LYS A 106 -17.50 -5.64 -13.96
N GLU A 107 -16.98 -6.87 -13.92
CA GLU A 107 -15.79 -7.24 -14.69
C GLU A 107 -16.01 -7.08 -16.19
N GLN A 108 -17.18 -7.49 -16.70
CA GLN A 108 -17.55 -7.27 -18.09
C GLN A 108 -17.63 -5.78 -18.43
N SER A 109 -18.14 -4.94 -17.52
CA SER A 109 -18.13 -3.49 -17.73
C SER A 109 -16.71 -2.91 -17.73
N ASP A 110 -15.87 -3.33 -16.78
CA ASP A 110 -14.54 -2.77 -16.58
C ASP A 110 -13.55 -3.17 -17.67
N THR A 111 -13.76 -4.33 -18.30
CA THR A 111 -12.95 -4.87 -19.41
C THR A 111 -13.41 -4.41 -20.79
N LYS A 112 -14.63 -3.86 -20.93
CA LYS A 112 -15.10 -3.28 -22.19
C LYS A 112 -14.15 -2.17 -22.68
N PRO A 113 -14.08 -1.93 -24.00
CA PRO A 113 -13.40 -0.76 -24.54
C PRO A 113 -13.92 0.54 -23.94
N ALA A 114 -13.01 1.50 -23.72
CA ALA A 114 -13.35 2.83 -23.25
C ALA A 114 -14.35 3.51 -24.19
N THR A 115 -15.30 4.27 -23.64
CA THR A 115 -16.29 4.99 -24.45
C THR A 115 -15.64 6.16 -25.18
N SER A 116 -16.26 6.62 -26.27
CA SER A 116 -15.83 7.81 -27.00
C SER A 116 -15.74 9.05 -26.10
N GLU A 117 -16.68 9.20 -25.16
CA GLU A 117 -16.67 10.26 -24.14
C GLU A 117 -15.46 10.17 -23.22
N GLN A 118 -15.14 8.96 -22.71
CA GLN A 118 -13.97 8.74 -21.86
C GLN A 118 -12.67 9.07 -22.62
N ILE A 119 -12.56 8.65 -23.87
CA ILE A 119 -11.40 8.95 -24.72
C ILE A 119 -11.32 10.47 -25.00
N GLY A 120 -12.45 11.12 -25.25
CA GLY A 120 -12.54 12.57 -25.40
C GLY A 120 -12.02 13.30 -24.17
N ARG A 121 -12.48 12.89 -22.98
CA ARG A 121 -12.05 13.47 -21.70
C ARG A 121 -10.56 13.27 -21.45
N ILE A 122 -10.01 12.09 -21.76
CA ILE A 122 -8.57 11.84 -21.67
C ILE A 122 -7.79 12.78 -22.60
N ARG A 123 -8.26 13.00 -23.82
CA ARG A 123 -7.62 13.93 -24.77
C ARG A 123 -7.64 15.37 -24.27
N GLU A 124 -8.73 15.82 -23.66
CA GLU A 124 -8.81 17.15 -23.02
C GLU A 124 -7.78 17.29 -21.90
N LEU A 125 -7.67 16.29 -21.02
CA LEU A 125 -6.71 16.29 -19.92
C LEU A 125 -5.24 16.26 -20.41
N ILE A 126 -4.97 15.58 -21.53
CA ILE A 126 -3.66 15.62 -22.19
C ILE A 126 -3.38 17.01 -22.75
N LYS A 127 -4.36 17.64 -23.44
CA LYS A 127 -4.22 19.01 -23.97
C LYS A 127 -3.98 20.03 -22.86
N ALA A 128 -4.65 19.87 -21.71
CA ALA A 128 -4.45 20.68 -20.52
C ALA A 128 -3.12 20.40 -19.79
N LYS A 129 -2.27 19.47 -20.29
CA LYS A 129 -1.02 19.03 -19.66
C LYS A 129 -1.18 18.41 -18.27
N HIS A 130 -2.39 17.93 -17.94
CA HIS A 130 -2.66 17.22 -16.68
C HIS A 130 -2.33 15.72 -16.76
N LEU A 131 -2.21 15.20 -17.99
CA LEU A 131 -1.79 13.83 -18.29
C LEU A 131 -0.65 13.82 -19.32
N HIS A 132 0.20 12.80 -19.26
CA HIS A 132 1.21 12.57 -20.29
C HIS A 132 0.56 12.19 -21.63
N PRO A 133 1.15 12.59 -22.77
CA PRO A 133 0.69 12.17 -24.08
C PRO A 133 0.66 10.64 -24.21
N LEU A 134 -0.45 10.12 -24.75
CA LEU A 134 -0.62 8.70 -25.07
C LEU A 134 -0.69 8.52 -26.58
N SER A 135 -0.16 7.40 -27.07
CA SER A 135 -0.25 7.07 -28.50
C SER A 135 -1.70 6.76 -28.89
N GLY A 136 -2.06 7.03 -30.16
CA GLY A 136 -3.40 6.70 -30.68
C GLY A 136 -3.74 5.22 -30.54
N ASN A 137 -2.77 4.33 -30.80
CA ASN A 137 -2.92 2.88 -30.62
C ASN A 137 -3.19 2.50 -29.16
N THR A 138 -2.56 3.19 -28.21
CA THR A 138 -2.83 2.98 -26.78
C THR A 138 -4.25 3.40 -26.45
N LEU A 139 -4.69 4.59 -26.90
CA LEU A 139 -6.04 5.12 -26.64
C LEU A 139 -7.15 4.20 -27.15
N LEU A 140 -6.95 3.53 -28.29
CA LEU A 140 -7.91 2.58 -28.87
C LEU A 140 -8.01 1.26 -28.09
N LYS A 141 -7.00 0.92 -27.29
CA LYS A 141 -6.93 -0.34 -26.52
C LYS A 141 -7.25 -0.16 -25.03
N ILE A 142 -7.59 1.05 -24.58
CA ILE A 142 -7.86 1.32 -23.17
C ILE A 142 -9.23 0.72 -22.80
N SER A 143 -9.27 0.00 -21.68
CA SER A 143 -10.53 -0.48 -21.10
C SER A 143 -11.27 0.63 -20.34
N GLN A 144 -12.56 0.47 -20.08
CA GLN A 144 -13.34 1.45 -19.31
C GLN A 144 -12.73 1.72 -17.93
N LEU A 145 -12.25 0.69 -17.23
CA LEU A 145 -11.60 0.85 -15.93
C LEU A 145 -10.31 1.67 -16.03
N SER A 146 -9.48 1.35 -17.02
CA SER A 146 -8.22 2.07 -17.25
C SER A 146 -8.48 3.53 -17.61
N ALA A 147 -9.52 3.79 -18.40
CA ALA A 147 -9.94 5.15 -18.75
C ALA A 147 -10.44 5.94 -17.54
N LYS A 148 -11.30 5.35 -16.69
CA LYS A 148 -11.74 5.97 -15.42
C LYS A 148 -10.56 6.36 -14.53
N ARG A 149 -9.57 5.47 -14.39
CA ARG A 149 -8.35 5.72 -13.61
C ARG A 149 -7.51 6.86 -14.18
N LEU A 150 -7.35 6.92 -15.50
CA LEU A 150 -6.62 8.00 -16.17
C LEU A 150 -7.32 9.35 -16.01
N ILE A 151 -8.65 9.39 -16.17
CA ILE A 151 -9.44 10.60 -15.96
C ILE A 151 -9.27 11.10 -14.53
N TRP A 152 -9.49 10.22 -13.54
CA TRP A 152 -9.31 10.57 -12.13
C TRP A 152 -7.90 11.11 -11.84
N LYS A 153 -6.86 10.44 -12.36
CA LYS A 153 -5.47 10.91 -12.21
C LYS A 153 -5.26 12.30 -12.80
N GLY A 154 -5.79 12.54 -14.01
CA GLY A 154 -5.68 13.83 -14.68
C GLY A 154 -6.42 14.94 -13.92
N GLU A 155 -7.61 14.65 -13.40
CA GLU A 155 -8.37 15.60 -12.59
C GLU A 155 -7.66 15.94 -11.28
N MET A 156 -7.07 14.94 -10.60
CA MET A 156 -6.29 15.17 -9.39
C MET A 156 -5.02 15.98 -9.66
N ASN A 157 -4.35 15.77 -10.80
CA ASN A 157 -3.21 16.58 -11.20
C ASN A 157 -3.62 18.03 -11.48
N GLY A 158 -4.76 18.24 -12.13
CA GLY A 158 -5.29 19.57 -12.41
C GLY A 158 -5.75 20.35 -11.16
N ARG A 159 -5.99 19.68 -10.03
CA ARG A 159 -6.26 20.34 -8.74
C ARG A 159 -5.01 20.75 -7.98
N LYS A 160 -3.84 20.20 -8.35
CA LYS A 160 -2.55 20.48 -7.70
C LYS A 160 -1.74 21.57 -8.39
N ASN A 161 -2.10 21.89 -9.64
CA ASN A 161 -1.56 23.01 -10.41
C ASN A 161 -2.48 24.21 -10.31
#